data_AF-K9GAE7-F1
#
_entry.id   AF-K9GAE7-F1
#
_cell.length_a   1.000
_cell.length_b   1.000
_cell.length_c   1.000
_cell.angle_alpha   90.00
_cell.angle_beta   90.00
_cell.angle_gamma   90.00
#
_symmetry.space_group_name_H-M   'P 1'
#
loop_
_entity.id
_entity.type
_entity.pdbx_description
1 polymer ?
#
loop_
_entity_poly.entity_id
_entity_poly.type
_entity_poly.pdbx_seq_one_letter_code
_entity_poly.pdbx_strand_id
1 'polypeptide(L)'
;MERFSTLPAELRQLIWEFAVPSRVIEIGEPCDPDILPEEDLRKAWIHNRKYPAIAHVCWESRRIVLAKFKLPKGLTLAPDCLTDARWWWKSTDIIHFNAPEIIAATQRRRLEDDLLDLIKVHILCKKVSISADVVHPFLRFRTRSDFSQSLVWEVLISTKTCIISLHTVCIRATKEQARELGLFGNGDEPAQLIDPFDKTAIKRFRQLWTNTKQEVSSVKFFDTINTERFTFRVERWLAEMAAEYIDFKWTNPPFPTPGPQFITEGLRRYPSQRHNPDTKQYLVEFPTLELRIMFRLCPSEAVDPVIT
;
A
#
# COMPACT_ATOMS: atom_id res chain seq x y z
N MET A 1 21.99 -19.18 -21.13
CA MET A 1 20.70 -19.91 -21.18
C MET A 1 20.88 -21.43 -21.25
N GLU A 2 21.95 -21.96 -21.86
CA GLU A 2 22.17 -23.41 -22.04
C GLU A 2 22.10 -24.25 -20.75
N ARG A 3 22.55 -23.71 -19.61
CA ARG A 3 22.49 -24.42 -18.31
C ARG A 3 21.11 -24.48 -17.67
N PHE A 4 20.18 -23.58 -18.03
CA PHE A 4 18.84 -23.59 -17.45
C PHE A 4 18.00 -24.70 -18.09
N SER A 5 18.08 -24.86 -19.41
CA SER A 5 17.37 -25.91 -20.15
C SER A 5 17.79 -27.33 -19.79
N THR A 6 19.00 -27.50 -19.24
CA THR A 6 19.50 -28.82 -18.77
C THR A 6 18.99 -29.20 -17.38
N LEU A 7 18.32 -28.30 -16.66
CA LEU A 7 17.78 -28.60 -15.34
C LEU A 7 16.51 -29.47 -15.47
N PRO A 8 16.25 -30.38 -14.50
CA PRO A 8 14.97 -31.06 -14.34
C PRO A 8 13.79 -30.08 -14.33
N ALA A 9 12.64 -30.53 -14.84
CA ALA A 9 11.46 -29.68 -15.00
C ALA A 9 10.98 -29.06 -13.68
N GLU A 10 11.11 -29.79 -12.58
CA GLU A 10 10.74 -29.39 -11.23
C GLU A 10 11.61 -28.22 -10.75
N LEU A 11 12.93 -28.27 -10.99
CA LEU A 11 13.83 -27.20 -10.62
C LEU A 11 13.59 -25.94 -11.47
N ARG A 12 13.34 -26.11 -12.77
CA ARG A 12 12.99 -24.99 -13.66
C ARG A 12 11.70 -24.32 -13.20
N GLN A 13 10.70 -25.11 -12.80
CA GLN A 13 9.46 -24.59 -12.23
C GLN A 13 9.69 -23.82 -10.93
N LEU A 14 10.45 -24.35 -9.98
CA LEU A 14 10.75 -23.65 -8.73
C LEU A 14 11.50 -22.34 -8.97
N ILE A 15 12.47 -22.32 -9.89
CA ILE A 15 13.18 -21.09 -10.27
C ILE A 15 12.21 -20.05 -10.83
N TRP A 16 11.30 -20.47 -11.72
CA TRP A 16 10.29 -19.57 -12.25
C TRP A 16 9.32 -19.07 -11.19
N GLU A 17 8.84 -19.94 -10.30
CA GLU A 17 7.95 -19.56 -9.21
C GLU A 17 8.60 -18.56 -8.24
N PHE A 18 9.89 -18.74 -7.97
CA PHE A 18 10.71 -17.83 -7.16
C PHE A 18 10.96 -16.49 -7.85
N ALA A 19 11.13 -16.50 -9.16
CA ALA A 19 11.41 -15.30 -9.95
C ALA A 19 10.16 -14.47 -10.26
N VAL A 20 8.94 -14.94 -9.95
CA VAL A 20 7.73 -14.11 -10.03
C VAL A 20 7.82 -13.01 -8.95
N PRO A 21 7.76 -11.72 -9.33
CA PRO A 21 7.89 -10.62 -8.38
C PRO A 21 6.73 -10.60 -7.38
N SER A 22 6.97 -10.05 -6.19
CA SER A 22 5.92 -9.79 -5.19
C SER A 22 5.56 -8.32 -5.27
N ARG A 23 4.46 -8.02 -5.95
CA ARG A 23 4.08 -6.66 -6.31
C ARG A 23 3.14 -6.04 -5.29
N VAL A 24 3.08 -4.72 -5.30
CA VAL A 24 2.03 -3.96 -4.62
C VAL A 24 1.00 -3.60 -5.68
N ILE A 25 -0.20 -4.17 -5.60
CA ILE A 25 -1.29 -3.93 -6.55
C ILE A 25 -2.19 -2.84 -6.01
N GLU A 26 -2.28 -1.76 -6.77
CA GLU A 26 -2.97 -0.56 -6.33
C GLU A 26 -4.43 -0.56 -6.79
N ILE A 27 -5.32 -0.45 -5.80
CA ILE A 27 -6.75 -0.25 -5.93
C ILE A 27 -7.06 1.23 -5.76
N GLY A 28 -7.90 1.76 -6.65
CA GLY A 28 -8.17 3.18 -6.74
C GLY A 28 -7.04 3.92 -7.48
N GLU A 29 -7.43 4.84 -8.35
CA GLU A 29 -6.47 5.71 -9.03
C GLU A 29 -5.79 6.60 -7.98
N PRO A 30 -4.44 6.67 -7.96
CA PRO A 30 -3.75 7.55 -7.03
C PRO A 30 -4.03 9.00 -7.39
N CYS A 31 -4.51 9.77 -6.42
CA CYS A 31 -4.71 11.20 -6.55
C CYS A 31 -3.85 11.90 -5.51
N ASP A 32 -2.97 12.80 -5.95
CA ASP A 32 -2.19 13.63 -5.04
C ASP A 32 -1.68 14.88 -5.76
N PRO A 33 -2.36 16.03 -5.61
CA PRO A 33 -2.02 17.25 -6.35
C PRO A 33 -0.63 17.79 -5.97
N ASP A 34 -0.11 17.40 -4.80
CA ASP A 34 1.18 17.88 -4.29
C ASP A 34 2.36 17.05 -4.80
N ILE A 35 2.16 15.87 -5.40
CA ILE A 35 3.26 14.92 -5.65
C ILE A 35 3.77 14.96 -7.10
N LEU A 36 2.87 14.89 -8.08
CA LEU A 36 3.18 14.85 -9.52
C LEU A 36 1.93 15.26 -10.32
N PRO A 37 2.08 15.65 -11.60
CA PRO A 37 0.93 15.79 -12.50
C PRO A 37 0.08 14.51 -12.51
N GLU A 38 -1.24 14.66 -12.51
CA GLU A 38 -2.20 13.55 -12.47
C GLU A 38 -1.96 12.51 -13.58
N GLU A 39 -1.58 12.97 -14.78
CA GLU A 39 -1.24 12.09 -15.91
C GLU A 39 -0.07 11.16 -15.64
N ASP A 40 0.98 11.63 -14.94
CA ASP A 40 2.15 10.81 -14.61
C ASP A 40 1.78 9.73 -13.59
N LEU A 41 0.95 10.09 -12.61
CA LEU A 41 0.43 9.17 -11.60
C LEU A 41 -0.46 8.10 -12.25
N ARG A 42 -1.35 8.51 -13.15
CA ARG A 42 -2.22 7.61 -13.91
C ARG A 42 -1.41 6.66 -14.79
N LYS A 43 -0.40 7.16 -15.50
CA LYS A 43 0.50 6.33 -16.31
C LYS A 43 1.23 5.31 -15.43
N ALA A 44 1.80 5.71 -14.29
CA ALA A 44 2.47 4.80 -13.37
C ALA A 44 1.51 3.71 -12.84
N TRP A 45 0.30 4.10 -12.46
CA TRP A 45 -0.74 3.18 -12.01
C TRP A 45 -1.13 2.15 -13.08
N ILE A 46 -1.33 2.58 -14.33
CA ILE A 46 -1.61 1.67 -15.46
C ILE A 46 -0.42 0.72 -15.70
N HIS A 47 0.82 1.21 -15.61
CA HIS A 47 2.00 0.37 -15.75
C HIS A 47 2.10 -0.69 -14.65
N ASN A 48 1.72 -0.34 -13.42
CA ASN A 48 1.66 -1.29 -12.31
C ASN A 48 0.60 -2.39 -12.49
N ARG A 49 -0.30 -2.27 -13.48
CA ARG A 49 -1.31 -3.29 -13.80
C ARG A 49 -0.94 -4.21 -14.96
N LYS A 50 0.20 -3.98 -15.62
CA LYS A 50 0.71 -4.85 -16.70
C LYS A 50 1.27 -6.16 -16.12
N TYR A 51 1.28 -7.23 -16.93
CA TYR A 51 1.98 -8.47 -16.57
C TYR A 51 3.46 -8.21 -16.28
N PRO A 52 4.07 -8.91 -15.31
CA PRO A 52 5.51 -8.77 -15.03
C PRO A 52 6.34 -9.23 -16.23
N ALA A 53 7.54 -8.68 -16.43
CA ALA A 53 8.37 -9.00 -17.59
C ALA A 53 8.68 -10.51 -17.70
N ILE A 54 8.77 -11.22 -16.58
CA ILE A 54 8.94 -12.69 -16.55
C ILE A 54 7.84 -13.46 -17.31
N ALA A 55 6.64 -12.90 -17.45
CA ALA A 55 5.54 -13.47 -18.26
C ALA A 55 5.85 -13.56 -19.76
N HIS A 56 6.84 -12.78 -20.22
CA HIS A 56 7.17 -12.61 -21.63
C HIS A 56 8.43 -13.38 -22.04
N VAL A 57 9.17 -13.99 -21.10
CA VAL A 57 10.45 -14.68 -21.36
C VAL A 57 10.26 -15.94 -22.21
N CYS A 58 9.44 -16.90 -21.77
CA CYS A 58 9.17 -18.13 -22.51
C CYS A 58 7.80 -18.72 -22.15
N TRP A 59 7.43 -19.82 -22.79
CA TRP A 59 6.13 -20.46 -22.54
C TRP A 59 6.02 -21.03 -21.11
N GLU A 60 7.11 -21.53 -20.52
CA GLU A 60 7.11 -22.09 -19.16
C GLU A 60 6.87 -21.01 -18.11
N SER A 61 7.62 -19.90 -18.20
CA SER A 61 7.47 -18.77 -17.29
C SER A 61 6.08 -18.15 -17.41
N ARG A 62 5.58 -17.98 -18.65
CA ARG A 62 4.23 -17.50 -18.92
C ARG A 62 3.17 -18.41 -18.29
N ARG A 63 3.31 -19.73 -18.41
CA ARG A 63 2.37 -20.69 -17.83
C ARG A 63 2.32 -20.57 -16.30
N ILE A 64 3.47 -20.40 -15.65
CA ILE A 64 3.59 -20.26 -14.19
C ILE A 64 2.98 -18.96 -13.70
N VAL A 65 3.33 -17.85 -14.36
CA VAL A 65 2.70 -16.54 -14.18
C VAL A 65 1.18 -16.72 -14.29
N LEU A 66 0.66 -17.11 -15.45
CA LEU A 66 -0.79 -17.20 -15.68
C LEU A 66 -1.51 -18.16 -14.72
N ALA A 67 -0.84 -19.18 -14.18
CA ALA A 67 -1.41 -20.06 -13.17
C ALA A 67 -1.62 -19.35 -11.82
N LYS A 68 -0.70 -18.45 -11.43
CA LYS A 68 -0.86 -17.54 -10.29
C LYS A 68 -1.88 -16.43 -10.56
N PHE A 69 -2.14 -16.12 -11.83
CA PHE A 69 -3.02 -15.02 -12.24
C PHE A 69 -4.44 -15.43 -12.72
N LYS A 70 -4.97 -16.58 -12.29
CA LYS A 70 -6.32 -17.07 -12.66
C LYS A 70 -7.30 -17.05 -11.49
N LEU A 71 -8.51 -16.55 -11.76
CA LEU A 71 -9.69 -16.67 -10.89
C LEU A 71 -9.99 -18.15 -10.54
N PRO A 72 -10.48 -18.45 -9.33
CA PRO A 72 -10.96 -19.78 -8.98
C PRO A 72 -12.15 -20.15 -9.87
N LYS A 73 -12.23 -21.43 -10.27
CA LYS A 73 -13.39 -21.92 -11.01
C LYS A 73 -14.66 -21.74 -10.17
N GLY A 74 -15.71 -21.18 -10.76
CA GLY A 74 -17.02 -20.98 -10.12
C GLY A 74 -17.20 -19.65 -9.38
N LEU A 75 -16.19 -18.79 -9.34
CA LEU A 75 -16.32 -17.45 -8.79
C LEU A 75 -16.65 -16.45 -9.91
N THR A 76 -17.91 -16.01 -9.98
CA THR A 76 -18.34 -14.90 -10.83
C THR A 76 -18.36 -13.65 -9.97
N LEU A 77 -17.33 -12.81 -10.09
CA LEU A 77 -17.37 -11.47 -9.48
C LEU A 77 -18.34 -10.61 -10.29
N ALA A 78 -19.17 -9.83 -9.60
CA ALA A 78 -19.99 -8.85 -10.29
C ALA A 78 -19.08 -7.84 -11.03
N PRO A 79 -19.51 -7.27 -12.17
CA PRO A 79 -18.67 -6.42 -13.01
C PRO A 79 -18.09 -5.18 -12.30
N ASP A 80 -18.65 -4.85 -11.14
CA ASP A 80 -18.42 -3.67 -10.32
C ASP A 80 -17.59 -3.93 -9.04
N CYS A 81 -17.43 -5.17 -8.58
CA CYS A 81 -16.55 -5.48 -7.46
C CYS A 81 -15.10 -5.54 -7.94
N LEU A 82 -14.34 -4.47 -7.64
CA LEU A 82 -12.88 -4.41 -7.54
C LEU A 82 -11.98 -4.93 -8.67
N THR A 83 -12.50 -5.43 -9.79
CA THR A 83 -11.68 -6.27 -10.67
C THR A 83 -11.87 -5.98 -12.15
N ASP A 84 -11.46 -4.79 -12.55
CA ASP A 84 -10.80 -4.62 -13.85
C ASP A 84 -9.40 -5.31 -13.89
N ALA A 85 -9.08 -6.13 -12.89
CA ALA A 85 -7.81 -6.81 -12.70
C ALA A 85 -8.02 -8.26 -12.22
N ARG A 86 -8.32 -9.17 -13.15
CA ARG A 86 -8.54 -10.62 -12.93
C ARG A 86 -7.30 -11.42 -12.49
N TRP A 87 -6.18 -10.76 -12.16
CA TRP A 87 -4.87 -11.39 -12.07
C TRP A 87 -4.40 -11.66 -10.63
N TRP A 88 -4.59 -10.80 -9.65
CA TRP A 88 -3.92 -10.94 -8.33
C TRP A 88 -4.52 -11.99 -7.35
N TRP A 89 -5.39 -12.89 -7.80
CA TRP A 89 -6.17 -13.78 -6.91
C TRP A 89 -5.38 -14.93 -6.26
N LYS A 90 -4.28 -15.41 -6.86
CA LYS A 90 -3.38 -16.41 -6.25
C LYS A 90 -1.96 -15.87 -6.05
N SER A 91 -1.76 -14.56 -6.13
CA SER A 91 -0.44 -13.99 -5.96
C SER A 91 -0.10 -13.80 -4.49
N THR A 92 1.20 -13.68 -4.21
CA THR A 92 1.75 -13.26 -2.91
C THR A 92 1.80 -11.73 -2.80
N ASP A 93 1.12 -11.04 -3.73
CA ASP A 93 1.12 -9.60 -3.84
C ASP A 93 0.40 -8.94 -2.66
N ILE A 94 0.72 -7.68 -2.43
CA ILE A 94 0.06 -6.84 -1.45
C ILE A 94 -1.00 -6.02 -2.17
N ILE A 95 -2.25 -6.08 -1.73
CA ILE A 95 -3.32 -5.25 -2.27
C ILE A 95 -3.29 -3.92 -1.51
N HIS A 96 -3.02 -2.82 -2.21
CA HIS A 96 -2.92 -1.49 -1.64
C HIS A 96 -4.13 -0.62 -2.02
N PHE A 97 -4.83 -0.11 -1.02
CA PHE A 97 -5.95 0.82 -1.20
C PHE A 97 -5.42 2.25 -1.16
N ASN A 98 -5.38 2.89 -2.33
CA ASN A 98 -5.07 4.32 -2.43
C ASN A 98 -6.20 5.15 -1.81
N ALA A 99 -5.86 6.35 -1.33
CA ALA A 99 -6.83 7.37 -0.95
C ALA A 99 -6.97 8.37 -2.11
N PRO A 100 -7.89 8.18 -3.06
CA PRO A 100 -8.19 9.24 -4.01
C PRO A 100 -8.74 10.44 -3.23
N GLU A 101 -8.34 11.66 -3.56
CA GLU A 101 -9.07 12.85 -3.12
C GLU A 101 -10.51 12.70 -3.61
N ILE A 102 -11.43 12.43 -2.69
CA ILE A 102 -12.79 12.01 -3.01
C ILE A 102 -13.58 13.24 -3.42
N ILE A 103 -13.44 13.63 -4.69
CA ILE A 103 -14.19 14.75 -5.25
C ILE A 103 -15.62 14.29 -5.59
N ALA A 104 -15.87 12.98 -5.75
CA ALA A 104 -17.20 12.44 -6.10
C ALA A 104 -17.70 11.30 -5.20
N ALA A 105 -18.97 11.37 -4.79
CA ALA A 105 -19.66 10.35 -3.98
C ALA A 105 -19.65 8.94 -4.60
N THR A 106 -19.50 8.82 -5.92
CA THR A 106 -19.40 7.54 -6.62
C THR A 106 -18.07 6.82 -6.38
N GLN A 107 -16.96 7.56 -6.33
CA GLN A 107 -15.63 7.00 -6.03
C GLN A 107 -15.56 6.53 -4.58
N ARG A 108 -16.21 7.27 -3.66
CA ARG A 108 -16.37 6.88 -2.27
C ARG A 108 -17.08 5.53 -2.12
N ARG A 109 -18.27 5.39 -2.71
CA ARG A 109 -19.07 4.15 -2.62
C ARG A 109 -18.29 2.95 -3.14
N ARG A 110 -17.57 3.12 -4.25
CA ARG A 110 -16.67 2.07 -4.77
C ARG A 110 -15.62 1.68 -3.74
N LEU A 111 -14.90 2.63 -3.16
CA LEU A 111 -13.91 2.31 -2.13
C LEU A 111 -14.55 1.64 -0.89
N GLU A 112 -15.78 2.01 -0.50
CA GLU A 112 -16.52 1.34 0.57
C GLU A 112 -16.87 -0.12 0.20
N ASP A 113 -17.37 -0.36 -1.01
CA ASP A 113 -17.65 -1.71 -1.53
C ASP A 113 -16.36 -2.55 -1.61
N ASP A 114 -15.29 -1.95 -2.11
CA ASP A 114 -13.95 -2.53 -2.22
C ASP A 114 -13.40 -2.96 -0.84
N LEU A 115 -13.63 -2.14 0.19
CA LEU A 115 -13.25 -2.43 1.58
C LEU A 115 -14.14 -3.52 2.20
N LEU A 116 -15.44 -3.54 1.91
CA LEU A 116 -16.37 -4.59 2.35
C LEU A 116 -16.01 -5.96 1.76
N ASP A 117 -15.52 -5.98 0.52
CA ASP A 117 -15.04 -7.20 -0.13
C ASP A 117 -13.83 -7.79 0.59
N LEU A 118 -12.96 -6.98 1.22
CA LEU A 118 -11.88 -7.51 2.06
C LEU A 118 -12.41 -8.31 3.25
N ILE A 119 -13.55 -7.95 3.82
CA ILE A 119 -14.14 -8.68 4.94
C ILE A 119 -14.77 -9.98 4.45
N LYS A 120 -15.45 -9.93 3.30
CA LYS A 120 -16.24 -11.04 2.76
C LYS A 120 -15.40 -12.09 2.05
N VAL A 121 -14.27 -11.70 1.47
CA VAL A 121 -13.46 -12.54 0.59
C VAL A 121 -12.11 -12.85 1.25
N HIS A 122 -12.06 -13.99 1.94
CA HIS A 122 -10.92 -14.39 2.77
C HIS A 122 -9.55 -14.43 2.07
N ILE A 123 -9.53 -14.65 0.74
CA ILE A 123 -8.26 -14.67 -0.02
C ILE A 123 -7.65 -13.27 -0.19
N LEU A 124 -8.46 -12.20 -0.11
CA LEU A 124 -7.98 -10.82 -0.17
C LEU A 124 -7.40 -10.36 1.17
N CYS A 125 -7.75 -11.03 2.28
CA CYS A 125 -7.26 -10.69 3.62
C CYS A 125 -5.79 -11.05 3.86
N LYS A 126 -5.10 -11.74 2.93
CA LYS A 126 -3.77 -12.32 3.23
C LYS A 126 -2.68 -11.27 3.44
N LYS A 127 -2.67 -10.20 2.64
CA LYS A 127 -1.76 -9.04 2.79
C LYS A 127 -2.41 -7.80 2.22
N VAL A 128 -2.99 -7.00 3.10
CA VAL A 128 -3.66 -5.73 2.74
C VAL A 128 -2.79 -4.57 3.20
N SER A 129 -2.69 -3.56 2.34
CA SER A 129 -2.13 -2.26 2.65
C SER A 129 -3.20 -1.19 2.43
N ILE A 130 -3.33 -0.25 3.37
CA ILE A 130 -4.29 0.86 3.26
C ILE A 130 -3.52 2.17 3.41
N SER A 131 -3.81 3.15 2.56
CA SER A 131 -3.28 4.51 2.74
C SER A 131 -3.75 5.09 4.08
N ALA A 132 -2.84 5.73 4.83
CA ALA A 132 -3.19 6.41 6.07
C ALA A 132 -4.30 7.44 5.85
N ASP A 133 -4.38 8.08 4.67
CA ASP A 133 -5.41 9.08 4.38
C ASP A 133 -6.84 8.50 4.34
N VAL A 134 -7.00 7.19 4.09
CA VAL A 134 -8.31 6.50 4.22
C VAL A 134 -8.69 6.31 5.68
N VAL A 135 -7.69 6.03 6.53
CA VAL A 135 -7.91 5.61 7.92
C VAL A 135 -7.94 6.80 8.86
N HIS A 136 -6.81 7.50 8.92
CA HIS A 136 -6.55 8.71 9.69
C HIS A 136 -5.35 9.42 9.04
N PRO A 137 -5.54 10.59 8.41
CA PRO A 137 -4.47 11.23 7.64
C PRO A 137 -3.19 11.45 8.45
N PHE A 138 -2.08 10.90 7.95
CA PHE A 138 -0.77 11.11 8.58
C PHE A 138 -0.27 12.55 8.35
N LEU A 139 -0.63 13.12 7.20
CA LEU A 139 -0.30 14.49 6.81
C LEU A 139 -1.40 15.47 7.24
N ARG A 140 -1.09 16.38 8.19
CA ARG A 140 -2.08 17.30 8.81
C ARG A 140 -2.85 18.21 7.86
N PHE A 141 -2.32 18.45 6.66
CA PHE A 141 -2.97 19.28 5.65
C PHE A 141 -3.92 18.47 4.75
N ARG A 142 -3.88 17.14 4.85
CA ARG A 142 -4.84 16.27 4.16
C ARG A 142 -6.12 16.23 4.96
N THR A 143 -7.21 16.40 4.25
CA THR A 143 -8.55 16.22 4.80
C THR A 143 -8.81 14.74 4.97
N ARG A 144 -9.48 14.38 6.07
CA ARG A 144 -10.04 13.05 6.22
C ARG A 144 -11.12 12.91 5.16
N SER A 145 -11.02 11.89 4.32
CA SER A 145 -12.14 11.46 3.49
C SER A 145 -13.37 11.21 4.37
N ASP A 146 -14.55 11.67 3.98
CA ASP A 146 -15.81 11.58 4.74
C ASP A 146 -16.31 10.14 5.02
N PHE A 147 -15.44 9.12 4.97
CA PHE A 147 -15.79 7.72 5.17
C PHE A 147 -16.44 7.45 6.52
N SER A 148 -17.30 6.44 6.51
CA SER A 148 -17.80 5.87 7.75
C SER A 148 -16.64 5.25 8.53
N GLN A 149 -16.29 5.85 9.67
CA GLN A 149 -15.20 5.37 10.52
C GLN A 149 -15.43 3.93 10.98
N SER A 150 -16.69 3.52 11.12
CA SER A 150 -17.06 2.17 11.52
C SER A 150 -16.59 1.12 10.51
N LEU A 151 -16.80 1.35 9.22
CA LEU A 151 -16.37 0.43 8.16
C LEU A 151 -14.84 0.24 8.18
N VAL A 152 -14.08 1.33 8.30
CA VAL A 152 -12.61 1.26 8.35
C VAL A 152 -12.15 0.39 9.54
N TRP A 153 -12.75 0.59 10.72
CA TRP A 153 -12.41 -0.20 11.90
C TRP A 153 -12.85 -1.66 11.78
N GLU A 154 -14.00 -1.95 11.17
CA GLU A 154 -14.43 -3.33 10.87
C GLU A 154 -13.41 -4.05 9.99
N VAL A 155 -12.90 -3.39 8.93
CA VAL A 155 -11.84 -3.93 8.08
C VAL A 155 -10.56 -4.16 8.88
N LEU A 156 -10.09 -3.16 9.63
CA LEU A 156 -8.83 -3.26 10.38
C LEU A 156 -8.88 -4.37 11.44
N ILE A 157 -10.00 -4.53 12.15
CA ILE A 157 -10.17 -5.60 13.14
C ILE A 157 -10.21 -6.98 12.47
N SER A 158 -10.81 -7.09 11.27
CA SER A 158 -10.91 -8.37 10.55
C SER A 158 -9.57 -8.93 10.06
N THR A 159 -8.56 -8.07 9.85
CA THR A 159 -7.28 -8.46 9.21
C THR A 159 -6.21 -8.94 10.20
N LYS A 160 -6.38 -8.74 11.52
CA LYS A 160 -5.39 -8.96 12.61
C LYS A 160 -4.09 -8.13 12.48
N THR A 161 -3.50 -8.13 11.29
CA THR A 161 -2.33 -7.34 10.90
C THR A 161 -2.67 -6.60 9.60
N CYS A 162 -2.46 -5.29 9.60
CA CYS A 162 -2.71 -4.45 8.42
C CYS A 162 -1.49 -3.59 8.13
N ILE A 163 -1.09 -3.51 6.86
CA ILE A 163 -0.06 -2.59 6.43
C ILE A 163 -0.68 -1.21 6.27
N ILE A 164 -0.08 -0.19 6.88
CA ILE A 164 -0.49 1.20 6.70
C ILE A 164 0.59 1.94 5.93
N SER A 165 0.24 2.44 4.74
CA SER A 165 1.10 3.35 4.00
C SER A 165 0.92 4.76 4.56
N LEU A 166 1.87 5.21 5.38
CA LEU A 166 1.83 6.52 6.03
C LEU A 166 1.95 7.66 5.03
N HIS A 167 2.69 7.44 3.95
CA HIS A 167 2.90 8.40 2.89
C HIS A 167 3.33 7.69 1.61
N THR A 168 3.04 8.34 0.49
CA THR A 168 3.45 7.87 -0.84
C THR A 168 4.47 8.85 -1.40
N VAL A 169 5.57 8.34 -1.91
CA VAL A 169 6.63 9.10 -2.58
C VAL A 169 6.72 8.64 -4.02
N CYS A 170 6.38 9.53 -4.96
CA CYS A 170 6.53 9.24 -6.37
C CYS A 170 7.85 9.77 -6.90
N ILE A 171 8.64 8.90 -7.51
CA ILE A 171 9.94 9.23 -8.08
C ILE A 171 9.85 9.15 -9.59
N ARG A 172 10.05 10.29 -10.26
CA ARG A 172 10.17 10.34 -11.71
C ARG A 172 11.56 9.85 -12.10
N ALA A 173 11.66 8.63 -12.64
CA ALA A 173 12.92 8.01 -13.07
C ALA A 173 12.68 7.01 -14.21
N THR A 174 13.70 6.71 -15.00
CA THR A 174 13.64 5.59 -15.94
C THR A 174 13.85 4.25 -15.22
N LYS A 175 13.46 3.14 -15.86
CA LYS A 175 13.66 1.79 -15.29
C LYS A 175 15.14 1.46 -15.14
N GLU A 176 15.99 1.98 -16.02
CA GLU A 176 17.43 1.79 -16.00
C GLU A 176 18.05 2.45 -14.78
N GLN A 177 17.67 3.70 -14.50
CA GLN A 177 18.12 4.44 -13.32
C GLN A 177 17.72 3.73 -12.01
N ALA A 178 16.49 3.23 -11.96
CA ALA A 178 16.01 2.42 -10.83
C ALA A 178 16.82 1.12 -10.67
N ARG A 179 17.09 0.42 -11.79
CA ARG A 179 17.84 -0.84 -11.84
C ARG A 179 19.29 -0.69 -11.39
N GLU A 180 19.97 0.38 -11.78
CA GLU A 180 21.36 0.67 -11.36
C GLU A 180 21.49 0.78 -9.84
N LEU A 181 20.44 1.22 -9.15
CA LEU A 181 20.38 1.31 -7.70
C LEU A 181 19.76 0.06 -7.02
N GLY A 182 19.41 -0.96 -7.81
CA GLY A 182 18.76 -2.18 -7.32
C GLY A 182 17.37 -1.94 -6.72
N LEU A 183 16.65 -0.91 -7.20
CA LEU A 183 15.33 -0.53 -6.72
C LEU A 183 14.22 -1.06 -7.65
N PHE A 184 12.99 -1.13 -7.13
CA PHE A 184 11.78 -1.48 -7.89
C PHE A 184 11.85 -2.82 -8.63
N GLY A 185 12.56 -3.81 -8.09
CA GLY A 185 12.62 -5.17 -8.65
C GLY A 185 13.09 -5.20 -10.10
N ASN A 186 14.10 -4.39 -10.46
CA ASN A 186 14.56 -4.18 -11.85
C ASN A 186 13.49 -3.58 -12.80
N GLY A 187 12.49 -2.88 -12.25
CA GLY A 187 11.39 -2.25 -12.97
C GLY A 187 10.10 -3.07 -13.03
N ASP A 188 10.09 -4.29 -12.48
CA ASP A 188 8.91 -5.18 -12.41
C ASP A 188 8.08 -4.99 -11.12
N GLU A 189 8.59 -4.24 -10.15
CA GLU A 189 7.90 -3.86 -8.92
C GLU A 189 7.80 -2.34 -8.83
N PRO A 190 6.98 -1.68 -9.67
CA PRO A 190 6.94 -0.22 -9.77
C PRO A 190 6.36 0.46 -8.52
N ALA A 191 5.78 -0.29 -7.58
CA ALA A 191 5.42 0.18 -6.26
C ALA A 191 6.04 -0.74 -5.20
N GLN A 192 6.68 -0.15 -4.19
CA GLN A 192 7.31 -0.87 -3.08
C GLN A 192 6.92 -0.24 -1.74
N LEU A 193 6.64 -1.08 -0.75
CA LEU A 193 6.32 -0.67 0.62
C LEU A 193 7.55 -0.88 1.50
N ILE A 194 8.12 0.22 1.98
CA ILE A 194 9.40 0.23 2.70
C ILE A 194 9.16 0.61 4.16
N ASP A 195 9.89 -0.04 5.07
CA ASP A 195 9.86 0.35 6.47
C ASP A 195 10.37 1.80 6.62
N PRO A 196 9.60 2.72 7.23
CA PRO A 196 10.02 4.11 7.40
C PRO A 196 11.32 4.26 8.20
N PHE A 197 11.70 3.26 9.01
CA PHE A 197 12.90 3.27 9.82
C PHE A 197 14.08 2.50 9.18
N ASP A 198 13.90 1.88 8.01
CA ASP A 198 15.01 1.33 7.22
C ASP A 198 15.78 2.45 6.52
N LYS A 199 16.71 3.05 7.27
CA LYS A 199 17.57 4.14 6.80
C LYS A 199 18.38 3.76 5.55
N THR A 200 18.72 2.48 5.38
CA THR A 200 19.51 2.02 4.23
C THR A 200 18.67 2.03 2.97
N ALA A 201 17.45 1.49 3.03
CA ALA A 201 16.51 1.54 1.91
C ALA A 201 16.15 2.99 1.56
N ILE A 202 15.75 3.79 2.55
CA ILE A 202 15.37 5.21 2.35
C ILE A 202 16.51 6.01 1.71
N LYS A 203 17.77 5.75 2.07
CA LYS A 203 18.94 6.41 1.45
C LYS A 203 19.05 6.09 -0.05
N ARG A 204 18.80 4.85 -0.47
CA ARG A 204 18.82 4.47 -1.89
C ARG A 204 17.71 5.16 -2.68
N PHE A 205 16.49 5.25 -2.14
CA PHE A 205 15.41 6.00 -2.76
C PHE A 205 15.70 7.51 -2.83
N ARG A 206 16.30 8.09 -1.78
CA ARG A 206 16.76 9.49 -1.80
C ARG A 206 17.81 9.72 -2.88
N GLN A 207 18.73 8.78 -3.08
CA GLN A 207 19.74 8.86 -4.13
C GLN A 207 19.08 8.86 -5.52
N LEU A 208 18.14 7.94 -5.77
CA LEU A 208 17.40 7.91 -7.03
C LEU A 208 16.67 9.24 -7.28
N TRP A 209 15.94 9.74 -6.28
CA TRP A 209 15.20 11.00 -6.36
C TRP A 209 16.10 12.21 -6.58
N THR A 210 17.27 12.26 -5.94
CA THR A 210 18.23 13.36 -6.12
C THR A 210 18.82 13.37 -7.53
N ASN A 211 19.10 12.18 -8.08
CA ASN A 211 19.68 12.04 -9.42
C ASN A 211 18.73 12.50 -10.53
N THR A 212 17.42 12.48 -10.29
CA THR A 212 16.41 12.84 -11.30
C THR A 212 16.05 14.33 -11.27
N LYS A 213 16.62 15.11 -10.34
CA LYS A 213 16.42 16.56 -10.20
C LYS A 213 14.94 16.97 -10.20
N GLN A 214 14.07 16.13 -9.62
CA GLN A 214 12.64 16.38 -9.57
C GLN A 214 12.33 17.52 -8.57
N GLU A 215 11.58 18.54 -9.01
CA GLU A 215 11.29 19.76 -8.23
C GLU A 215 10.16 19.60 -7.18
N VAL A 216 9.60 18.39 -6.98
CA VAL A 216 8.27 18.21 -6.35
C VAL A 216 8.34 17.76 -4.87
N SER A 217 7.20 17.85 -4.17
CA SER A 217 6.99 17.88 -2.69
C SER A 217 7.70 16.87 -1.80
N SER A 218 8.29 15.81 -2.36
CA SER A 218 9.01 14.77 -1.62
C SER A 218 10.29 15.28 -0.93
N VAL A 219 10.77 16.49 -1.24
CA VAL A 219 11.85 17.19 -0.52
C VAL A 219 11.57 17.21 0.99
N LYS A 220 10.39 17.70 1.38
CA LYS A 220 10.00 17.81 2.79
C LYS A 220 9.97 16.46 3.48
N PHE A 221 9.59 15.41 2.75
CA PHE A 221 9.61 14.05 3.27
C PHE A 221 11.05 13.58 3.53
N PHE A 222 11.94 13.65 2.54
CA PHE A 222 13.32 13.18 2.69
C PHE A 222 14.14 13.97 3.72
N ASP A 223 13.81 15.25 3.93
CA ASP A 223 14.44 16.08 4.95
C ASP A 223 13.93 15.78 6.36
N THR A 224 12.70 15.28 6.49
CA THR A 224 12.09 15.01 7.80
C THR A 224 12.21 13.56 8.25
N ILE A 225 12.22 12.58 7.33
CA ILE A 225 12.12 11.16 7.68
C ILE A 225 13.21 10.65 8.64
N ASN A 226 14.43 11.20 8.56
CA ASN A 226 15.54 10.80 9.43
C ASN A 226 15.63 11.60 10.75
N THR A 227 14.66 12.46 11.02
CA THR A 227 14.66 13.35 12.20
C THR A 227 13.81 12.77 13.33
N GLU A 228 14.10 13.16 14.57
CA GLU A 228 13.25 12.86 15.73
C GLU A 228 11.82 13.36 15.55
N ARG A 229 11.63 14.42 14.75
CA ARG A 229 10.30 14.96 14.42
C ARG A 229 9.44 13.95 13.66
N PHE A 230 10.02 13.13 12.79
CA PHE A 230 9.28 12.08 12.10
C PHE A 230 8.86 10.98 13.07
N THR A 231 9.79 10.53 13.92
CA THR A 231 9.50 9.52 14.96
C THR A 231 8.38 10.00 15.90
N PHE A 232 8.49 11.24 16.41
CA PHE A 232 7.44 11.85 17.23
C PHE A 232 6.09 11.90 16.52
N ARG A 233 6.08 12.19 15.22
CA ARG A 233 4.86 12.22 14.41
C ARG A 233 4.23 10.84 14.28
N VAL A 234 5.04 9.80 14.06
CA VAL A 234 4.58 8.41 14.03
C VAL A 234 3.97 8.00 15.37
N GLU A 235 4.65 8.28 16.48
CA GLU A 235 4.13 7.99 17.82
C GLU A 235 2.82 8.71 18.12
N ARG A 236 2.75 9.99 17.76
CA ARG A 236 1.52 10.77 17.90
C ARG A 236 0.39 10.19 17.04
N TRP A 237 0.65 9.87 15.77
CA TRP A 237 -0.35 9.28 14.89
C TRP A 237 -0.86 7.94 15.42
N LEU A 238 0.04 7.11 15.93
CA LEU A 238 -0.30 5.85 16.59
C LEU A 238 -1.17 6.09 17.84
N ALA A 239 -0.88 7.11 18.65
CA ALA A 239 -1.70 7.44 19.82
C ALA A 239 -3.10 7.94 19.42
N GLU A 240 -3.19 8.76 18.37
CA GLU A 240 -4.47 9.21 17.80
C GLU A 240 -5.30 8.03 17.28
N MET A 241 -4.68 7.10 16.55
CA MET A 241 -5.32 5.86 16.09
C MET A 241 -5.83 4.98 17.25
N ALA A 242 -5.05 4.86 18.32
CA ALA A 242 -5.46 4.12 19.51
C ALA A 242 -6.66 4.78 20.20
N ALA A 243 -6.67 6.12 20.30
CA ALA A 243 -7.79 6.87 20.85
C ALA A 243 -9.07 6.68 20.01
N GLU A 244 -8.96 6.77 18.68
CA GLU A 244 -10.10 6.55 17.78
C GLU A 244 -10.66 5.13 17.86
N TYR A 245 -9.80 4.11 17.99
CA TYR A 245 -10.24 2.73 18.18
C TYR A 245 -11.04 2.54 19.48
N ILE A 246 -10.56 3.13 20.58
CA ILE A 246 -11.25 3.06 21.87
C ILE A 246 -12.60 3.79 21.76
N ASP A 247 -12.63 4.97 21.15
CA ASP A 247 -13.89 5.67 20.92
C ASP A 247 -14.85 4.84 20.05
N PHE A 248 -14.37 4.22 18.97
CA PHE A 248 -15.16 3.33 18.10
C PHE A 248 -15.80 2.17 18.88
N LYS A 249 -15.03 1.47 19.72
CA LYS A 249 -15.53 0.34 20.53
C LYS A 249 -16.60 0.75 21.54
N TRP A 250 -16.56 1.99 22.03
CA TRP A 250 -17.51 2.50 23.04
C TRP A 250 -18.66 3.33 22.48
N THR A 251 -18.56 3.83 21.25
CA THR A 251 -19.64 4.52 20.54
C THR A 251 -20.48 3.59 19.67
N ASN A 252 -19.95 2.42 19.27
CA ASN A 252 -20.70 1.35 18.57
C ASN A 252 -20.97 0.02 19.36
N PRO A 253 -21.24 0.01 20.68
CA PRO A 253 -21.79 -1.16 21.37
C PRO A 253 -23.32 -1.26 21.19
N PRO A 254 -23.97 -2.39 21.51
CA PRO A 254 -25.44 -2.48 21.55
C PRO A 254 -26.08 -1.51 22.56
N PHE A 255 -25.32 -0.87 23.47
CA PHE A 255 -25.76 0.26 24.31
C PHE A 255 -24.59 1.19 24.66
N PRO A 256 -24.68 2.53 24.43
CA PRO A 256 -23.60 3.48 24.71
C PRO A 256 -23.35 3.56 26.23
N THR A 257 -22.28 2.91 26.69
CA THR A 257 -21.76 3.11 28.04
C THR A 257 -20.81 4.31 28.02
N PRO A 258 -20.71 5.11 29.10
CA PRO A 258 -19.71 6.17 29.21
C PRO A 258 -18.33 5.59 28.94
N GLY A 259 -17.75 5.95 27.79
CA GLY A 259 -16.42 5.49 27.40
C GLY A 259 -15.33 6.13 28.23
N PRO A 260 -14.09 5.61 28.14
CA PRO A 260 -12.95 6.15 28.87
C PRO A 260 -12.44 7.46 28.22
N GLN A 261 -13.27 8.49 28.17
CA GLN A 261 -12.98 9.78 27.53
C GLN A 261 -11.68 10.42 28.04
N PHE A 262 -11.40 10.28 29.34
CA PHE A 262 -10.14 10.75 29.94
C PHE A 262 -8.92 10.03 29.34
N ILE A 263 -9.05 8.75 29.02
CA ILE A 263 -7.97 7.95 28.42
C ILE A 263 -7.75 8.37 26.97
N THR A 264 -8.81 8.55 26.18
CA THR A 264 -8.67 8.96 24.78
C THR A 264 -8.15 10.39 24.66
N GLU A 265 -8.57 11.31 25.54
CA GLU A 265 -7.99 12.66 25.64
C GLU A 265 -6.51 12.62 26.10
N GLY A 266 -6.20 11.78 27.09
CA GLY A 266 -4.84 11.55 27.56
C GLY A 266 -3.90 11.07 26.44
N LEU A 267 -4.36 10.14 25.61
CA LEU A 267 -3.62 9.65 24.44
C LEU A 267 -3.35 10.72 23.39
N ARG A 268 -4.37 11.52 23.05
CA ARG A 268 -4.22 12.62 22.07
C ARG A 268 -3.21 13.66 22.54
N ARG A 269 -3.18 13.93 23.85
CA ARG A 269 -2.31 14.93 24.45
C ARG A 269 -0.89 14.40 24.72
N TYR A 270 -0.77 13.14 25.13
CA TYR A 270 0.46 12.51 25.57
C TYR A 270 0.67 11.15 24.90
N PRO A 271 1.32 11.08 23.72
CA PRO A 271 1.46 9.84 22.95
C PRO A 271 2.12 8.69 23.72
N SER A 272 3.04 8.99 24.65
CA SER A 272 3.70 7.99 25.50
C SER A 272 2.74 7.17 26.37
N GLN A 273 1.54 7.70 26.66
CA GLN A 273 0.52 6.98 27.43
C GLN A 273 0.02 5.72 26.70
N ARG A 274 0.22 5.59 25.39
CA ARG A 274 -0.10 4.37 24.64
C ARG A 274 0.57 3.11 25.22
N HIS A 275 1.73 3.25 25.87
CA HIS A 275 2.45 2.13 26.48
C HIS A 275 2.10 1.89 27.95
N ASN A 276 1.26 2.75 28.56
CA ASN A 276 0.81 2.62 29.94
C ASN A 276 -0.05 1.34 30.10
N PRO A 277 0.18 0.52 31.14
CA PRO A 277 -0.67 -0.63 31.47
C PRO A 277 -2.17 -0.32 31.46
N ASP A 278 -2.57 0.84 31.98
CA ASP A 278 -3.99 1.25 32.07
C ASP A 278 -4.62 1.45 30.70
N THR A 279 -3.84 1.85 29.69
CA THR A 279 -4.31 1.99 28.31
C THR A 279 -4.26 0.66 27.56
N LYS A 280 -3.26 -0.19 27.84
CA LYS A 280 -3.07 -1.48 27.15
C LYS A 280 -4.28 -2.40 27.26
N GLN A 281 -5.00 -2.39 28.39
CA GLN A 281 -6.21 -3.21 28.56
C GLN A 281 -7.31 -2.87 27.54
N TYR A 282 -7.36 -1.63 27.03
CA TYR A 282 -8.33 -1.20 26.02
C TYR A 282 -7.89 -1.47 24.59
N LEU A 283 -6.64 -1.92 24.39
CA LEU A 283 -6.02 -2.16 23.09
C LEU A 283 -5.78 -3.65 22.82
N VAL A 284 -6.37 -4.56 23.61
CA VAL A 284 -6.16 -6.02 23.49
C VAL A 284 -6.51 -6.55 22.10
N GLU A 285 -7.58 -6.02 21.50
CA GLU A 285 -8.03 -6.36 20.15
C GLU A 285 -7.60 -5.33 19.10
N PHE A 286 -6.71 -4.40 19.46
CA PHE A 286 -6.19 -3.41 18.52
C PHE A 286 -5.34 -4.14 17.47
N PRO A 287 -5.62 -3.94 16.17
CA PRO A 287 -4.88 -4.65 15.12
C PRO A 287 -3.40 -4.22 15.10
N THR A 288 -2.54 -5.16 14.74
CA THR A 288 -1.12 -4.84 14.54
C THR A 288 -0.97 -4.02 13.26
N LEU A 289 -0.51 -2.78 13.39
CA LEU A 289 -0.28 -1.89 12.25
C LEU A 289 1.17 -1.97 11.81
N GLU A 290 1.41 -2.48 10.61
CA GLU A 290 2.73 -2.46 9.97
C GLU A 290 2.90 -1.17 9.18
N LEU A 291 3.68 -0.24 9.70
CA LEU A 291 3.88 1.06 9.07
C LEU A 291 4.86 0.97 7.90
N ARG A 292 4.48 1.55 6.76
CA ARG A 292 5.29 1.58 5.54
C ARG A 292 5.23 2.96 4.88
N ILE A 293 6.23 3.26 4.07
CA ILE A 293 6.21 4.30 3.06
C ILE A 293 6.10 3.62 1.71
N MET A 294 5.11 4.03 0.92
CA MET A 294 5.02 3.55 -0.45
C MET A 294 5.91 4.41 -1.35
N PHE A 295 6.85 3.78 -2.03
CA PHE A 295 7.57 4.40 -3.14
C PHE A 295 6.95 3.95 -4.45
N ARG A 296 6.68 4.89 -5.35
CA ARG A 296 6.14 4.64 -6.68
C ARG A 296 7.12 5.14 -7.74
N LEU A 297 7.47 4.27 -8.68
CA LEU A 297 8.22 4.62 -9.86
C LEU A 297 7.28 5.21 -10.90
N CYS A 298 7.48 6.48 -11.24
CA CYS A 298 6.78 7.15 -12.33
C CYS A 298 7.73 7.26 -13.52
N PRO A 299 7.56 6.46 -14.58
CA PRO A 299 8.44 6.54 -15.74
C PRO A 299 8.37 7.95 -16.34
N SER A 300 9.52 8.63 -16.45
CA SER A 300 9.61 9.84 -17.25
C SER A 300 9.40 9.46 -18.72
N GLU A 301 8.67 10.25 -19.49
CA GLU A 301 8.69 10.12 -20.95
C GLU A 301 10.08 10.49 -21.48
N ALA A 302 11.01 9.53 -21.43
CA ALA A 302 11.94 9.36 -22.52
C ALA A 302 11.20 8.44 -23.50
N VAL A 303 10.92 8.97 -24.70
CA VAL A 303 10.36 8.25 -25.84
C VAL A 303 10.89 6.81 -25.86
N ASP A 304 10.04 5.83 -25.55
CA ASP A 304 10.28 4.47 -26.04
C ASP A 304 10.15 4.59 -27.57
N PRO A 305 11.22 4.36 -28.36
CA PRO A 305 11.04 4.16 -29.78
C PRO A 305 10.17 2.93 -29.90
N VAL A 306 9.03 3.11 -30.56
CA VAL A 306 8.12 2.07 -31.02
C VAL A 306 8.90 0.79 -31.31
N ILE A 307 8.74 -0.24 -30.48
CA ILE A 307 9.07 -1.60 -30.88
C ILE A 307 7.84 -2.10 -31.64
N THR A 308 7.86 -1.85 -32.95
CA THR A 308 7.06 -2.56 -33.96
C THR A 308 7.35 -4.04 -33.93
#